data_AF-W6MH46-F1
#
_entry.id   AF-W6MH46-F1
#
_cell.length_a   1.000
_cell.length_b   1.000
_cell.length_c   1.000
_cell.angle_alpha   90.00
_cell.angle_beta   90.00
_cell.angle_gamma   90.00
#
_symmetry.space_group_name_H-M   'P 1'
#
loop_
_entity.id
_entity.type
_entity.pdbx_description
1 polymer ?
#
loop_
_entity_poly.entity_id
_entity_poly.type
_entity_poly.pdbx_seq_one_letter_code
_entity_poly.pdbx_strand_id
1 'polypeptide(L)'
;YGIYADLVGAKDFITVNVLQPKPDRASDFDYTYPHWNNYYAFLNSVPPPTPRWKSLLYPFSIITWILVIASTVVSATLLAGLLNKLSHVTDPTDIMLKVVSGLLSQAMDDKRVRDFPWARVWLIFWWLSVDILAAAYMSNLMTVLTIPVYPKRIQTAEELLKTDCIPCMLDYGSHVPQSLKISNNPVLAEVGRKLELDPNILLDDPWGYLPGKAKRGTHCHHLTLLQLSPSNIAPAATI
;
A
#
# COMPACT_ATOMS: atom_id res chain seq x y z
N TYR A 1 11.60 -4.47 -43.78
CA TYR A 1 10.39 -3.91 -44.42
C TYR A 1 9.30 -3.89 -43.37
N GLY A 2 8.72 -2.72 -43.10
CA GLY A 2 7.72 -2.54 -42.06
C GLY A 2 6.35 -2.25 -42.67
N ILE A 3 5.30 -2.38 -41.88
CA ILE A 3 3.90 -2.30 -42.33
C ILE A 3 3.57 -1.02 -43.13
N TYR A 4 4.26 0.08 -42.84
CA TYR A 4 4.13 1.34 -43.57
C TYR A 4 4.75 1.30 -44.98
N ALA A 5 5.87 0.58 -45.17
CA ALA A 5 6.47 0.42 -46.48
C ALA A 5 5.57 -0.42 -47.41
N ASP A 6 4.88 -1.41 -46.84
CA ASP A 6 3.94 -2.25 -47.58
C ASP A 6 2.69 -1.46 -48.01
N LEU A 7 2.21 -0.53 -47.17
CA LEU A 7 1.11 0.39 -47.51
C LEU A 7 1.45 1.36 -48.64
N VAL A 8 2.70 1.85 -48.72
CA VAL A 8 3.12 2.76 -49.81
C VAL A 8 3.15 2.04 -51.16
N GLY A 9 3.48 0.74 -51.16
CA GLY A 9 3.58 -0.05 -52.38
C GLY A 9 2.24 -0.52 -52.95
N ALA A 10 1.16 -0.52 -52.17
CA ALA A 10 -0.08 -1.20 -52.50
C ALA A 10 -1.29 -0.23 -52.51
N LYS A 11 -1.94 -0.07 -53.68
CA LYS A 11 -2.97 0.96 -53.92
C LYS A 11 -4.31 0.74 -53.18
N ASP A 12 -4.64 -0.48 -52.76
CA ASP A 12 -5.98 -0.85 -52.27
C ASP A 12 -5.96 -1.62 -50.93
N PHE A 13 -4.94 -1.40 -50.08
CA PHE A 13 -4.81 -2.14 -48.83
C PHE A 13 -5.17 -1.30 -47.59
N ILE A 14 -5.96 -1.89 -46.70
CA ILE A 14 -6.22 -1.37 -45.36
C ILE A 14 -5.44 -2.24 -44.37
N THR A 15 -4.70 -1.61 -43.47
CA THR A 15 -4.04 -2.30 -42.37
C THR A 15 -4.85 -2.16 -41.08
N VAL A 16 -5.12 -3.29 -40.43
CA VAL A 16 -5.67 -3.33 -39.07
C VAL A 16 -4.59 -3.78 -38.11
N ASN A 17 -4.02 -2.84 -37.35
CA ASN A 17 -2.99 -3.10 -36.35
C ASN A 17 -3.03 -2.06 -35.23
N VAL A 18 -2.32 -2.30 -34.14
CA VAL A 18 -2.15 -1.35 -33.03
C VAL A 18 -1.14 -0.29 -33.45
N LEU A 19 -1.61 0.69 -34.23
CA LEU A 19 -0.82 1.84 -34.67
C LEU A 19 -1.17 3.05 -33.83
N GLN A 20 -0.14 3.82 -33.47
CA GLN A 20 -0.33 5.11 -32.81
C GLN A 20 -0.30 6.21 -33.87
N PRO A 21 -1.34 7.05 -33.96
CA PRO A 21 -1.31 8.21 -34.84
C PRO A 21 -0.15 9.11 -34.43
N LYS A 22 0.68 9.48 -35.38
CA LYS A 22 1.78 10.42 -35.13
C LYS A 22 1.78 11.53 -36.18
N PRO A 23 2.13 12.77 -35.82
CA PRO A 23 2.11 13.89 -36.75
C PRO A 23 3.00 13.67 -37.99
N ASP A 24 4.14 13.02 -37.82
CA ASP A 24 5.10 12.70 -38.89
C ASP A 24 4.56 11.68 -39.90
N ARG A 25 3.55 10.88 -39.53
CA ARG A 25 2.94 9.87 -40.41
C ARG A 25 1.54 10.25 -40.87
N ALA A 26 0.95 11.29 -40.28
CA ALA A 26 -0.35 11.82 -40.68
C ALA A 26 -0.29 12.63 -41.99
N SER A 27 0.92 13.03 -42.44
CA SER A 27 1.11 13.59 -43.78
C SER A 27 1.02 12.56 -44.89
N ASP A 28 1.38 11.30 -44.57
CA ASP A 28 1.61 10.26 -45.57
C ASP A 28 0.49 9.21 -45.59
N PHE A 29 -0.24 9.07 -44.47
CA PHE A 29 -1.30 8.07 -44.31
C PHE A 29 -2.52 8.67 -43.59
N ASP A 30 -3.71 8.28 -44.04
CA ASP A 30 -4.96 8.55 -43.35
C ASP A 30 -5.25 7.50 -42.26
N TYR A 31 -5.84 7.97 -41.16
CA TYR A 31 -6.22 7.14 -40.02
C TYR A 31 -7.73 7.26 -39.78
N THR A 32 -8.37 6.14 -39.42
CA THR A 32 -9.70 6.19 -38.82
C THR A 32 -9.61 6.73 -37.40
N TYR A 33 -10.77 7.09 -36.80
CA TYR A 33 -10.81 7.50 -35.40
C TYR A 33 -10.21 6.41 -34.50
N PRO A 34 -9.41 6.79 -33.49
CA PRO A 34 -8.78 5.84 -32.59
C PRO A 34 -9.86 5.07 -31.82
N HIS A 35 -9.84 3.74 -31.94
CA HIS A 35 -10.78 2.84 -31.25
C HIS A 35 -10.35 2.50 -29.82
N TRP A 36 -9.04 2.55 -29.53
CA TRP A 36 -8.46 2.22 -28.23
C TRP A 36 -7.46 3.28 -27.77
N ASN A 37 -7.51 3.62 -26.48
CA ASN A 37 -6.53 4.47 -25.83
C ASN A 37 -5.51 3.61 -25.09
N ASN A 38 -4.23 3.89 -25.38
CA ASN A 38 -3.11 3.20 -24.78
C ASN A 38 -2.41 4.13 -23.80
N TYR A 39 -2.15 3.63 -22.60
CA TYR A 39 -1.41 4.33 -21.56
C TYR A 39 -0.08 3.64 -21.31
N TYR A 40 0.90 4.40 -20.84
CA TYR A 40 2.20 3.89 -20.46
C TYR A 40 2.32 3.81 -18.94
N ALA A 41 2.80 2.68 -18.44
CA ALA A 41 3.01 2.45 -17.02
C ALA A 41 4.33 1.71 -16.79
N PHE A 42 4.81 1.72 -15.56
CA PHE A 42 5.95 0.90 -15.14
C PHE A 42 5.46 -0.25 -14.25
N LEU A 43 5.94 -1.44 -14.53
CA LEU A 43 5.68 -2.66 -13.80
C LEU A 43 6.86 -2.93 -12.86
N ASN A 44 6.56 -3.02 -11.57
CA ASN A 44 7.52 -3.42 -10.55
C ASN A 44 7.03 -4.69 -9.84
N SER A 45 7.94 -5.40 -9.19
CA SER A 45 7.60 -6.50 -8.31
C SER A 45 6.72 -6.04 -7.16
N VAL A 46 5.72 -6.86 -6.85
CA VAL A 46 4.91 -6.65 -5.65
C VAL A 46 5.80 -6.94 -4.43
N PRO A 47 5.99 -5.97 -3.53
CA PRO A 47 6.81 -6.19 -2.36
C PRO A 47 6.17 -7.27 -1.46
N PRO A 48 6.98 -8.07 -0.75
CA PRO A 48 6.45 -9.09 0.15
C PRO A 48 5.60 -8.44 1.27
N PRO A 49 4.61 -9.17 1.80
CA PRO A 49 3.82 -8.67 2.91
C PRO A 49 4.71 -8.44 4.13
N THR A 50 4.31 -7.50 4.99
CA THR A 50 5.05 -7.21 6.21
C THR A 50 5.11 -8.42 7.15
N PRO A 51 6.17 -8.57 7.97
CA PRO A 51 6.28 -9.69 8.91
C PRO A 51 5.09 -9.74 9.87
N ARG A 52 4.45 -10.91 10.01
CA ARG A 52 3.21 -11.09 10.80
C ARG A 52 3.34 -10.69 12.28
N TRP A 53 4.53 -10.74 12.87
CA TRP A 53 4.72 -10.32 14.26
C TRP A 53 4.52 -8.81 14.46
N LYS A 54 4.80 -7.99 13.42
CA LYS A 54 4.54 -6.54 13.47
C LYS A 54 3.05 -6.24 13.51
N SER A 55 2.22 -7.17 13.04
CA SER A 55 0.75 -7.06 13.08
C SER A 55 0.18 -7.04 14.50
N LEU A 56 0.93 -7.43 15.53
CA LEU A 56 0.46 -7.37 16.93
C LEU A 56 0.45 -5.95 17.49
N LEU A 57 1.33 -5.08 17.00
CA LEU A 57 1.44 -3.69 17.49
C LEU A 57 0.66 -2.70 16.62
N TYR A 58 0.32 -3.10 15.39
CA TYR A 58 -0.47 -2.34 14.42
C TYR A 58 -1.94 -2.04 14.79
N PRO A 59 -2.66 -2.86 15.59
CA PRO A 59 -4.10 -2.65 15.82
C PRO A 59 -4.42 -1.32 16.49
N PHE A 60 -3.45 -0.76 17.23
CA PHE A 60 -3.53 0.53 17.87
C PHE A 60 -2.37 1.43 17.40
N SER A 61 -2.68 2.72 17.28
CA SER A 61 -1.66 3.72 17.01
C SER A 61 -0.71 3.87 18.21
N ILE A 62 0.49 4.37 17.97
CA ILE A 62 1.45 4.68 19.04
C ILE A 62 0.83 5.63 20.07
N ILE A 63 0.03 6.60 19.61
CA ILE A 63 -0.66 7.55 20.49
C ILE A 63 -1.64 6.82 21.40
N THR A 64 -2.41 5.86 20.86
CA THR A 64 -3.35 5.05 21.65
C THR A 64 -2.62 4.24 22.72
N TRP A 65 -1.50 3.61 22.39
CA TRP A 65 -0.66 2.89 23.36
C TRP A 65 -0.19 3.80 24.50
N ILE A 66 0.30 4.98 24.17
CA ILE A 66 0.74 5.97 25.17
C ILE A 66 -0.45 6.38 26.05
N LEU A 67 -1.61 6.65 25.47
CA LEU A 67 -2.81 7.05 26.21
C LEU A 67 -3.32 5.95 27.14
N VAL A 68 -3.27 4.67 26.73
CA VAL A 68 -3.66 3.53 27.57
C VAL A 68 -2.72 3.38 28.76
N ILE A 69 -1.40 3.50 28.53
CA ILE A 69 -0.40 3.44 29.61
C ILE A 69 -0.61 4.63 30.56
N ALA A 70 -0.76 5.83 30.02
CA ALA A 70 -0.97 7.04 30.80
C ALA A 70 -2.27 6.97 31.61
N SER A 71 -3.38 6.53 31.01
CA SER A 71 -4.66 6.39 31.71
C SER A 71 -4.59 5.34 32.81
N THR A 72 -3.82 4.26 32.61
CA THR A 72 -3.61 3.24 33.64
C THR A 72 -2.81 3.79 34.82
N VAL A 73 -1.72 4.52 34.56
CA VAL A 73 -0.91 5.14 35.62
C VAL A 73 -1.71 6.19 36.39
N VAL A 74 -2.47 7.03 35.68
CA VAL A 74 -3.35 8.03 36.29
C VAL A 74 -4.42 7.33 37.14
N SER A 75 -5.02 6.27 36.64
CA SER A 75 -6.06 5.53 37.36
C SER A 75 -5.49 4.86 38.61
N ALA A 76 -4.33 4.22 38.51
CA ALA A 76 -3.62 3.62 39.64
C ALA A 76 -3.23 4.64 40.71
N THR A 77 -2.66 5.78 40.31
CA THR A 77 -2.21 6.83 41.24
C THR A 77 -3.38 7.53 41.93
N LEU A 78 -4.50 7.77 41.22
CA LEU A 78 -5.72 8.33 41.82
C LEU A 78 -6.32 7.38 42.85
N LEU A 79 -6.49 6.09 42.51
CA LEU A 79 -7.00 5.10 43.45
C LEU A 79 -6.08 4.96 44.66
N ALA A 80 -4.76 4.89 44.43
CA ALA A 80 -3.78 4.79 45.50
C ALA A 80 -3.75 6.01 46.42
N GLY A 81 -3.80 7.21 45.86
CA GLY A 81 -3.83 8.46 46.63
C GLY A 81 -5.10 8.61 47.46
N LEU A 82 -6.26 8.26 46.90
CA LEU A 82 -7.55 8.30 47.61
C LEU A 82 -7.61 7.27 48.74
N LEU A 83 -7.16 6.04 48.49
CA LEU A 83 -7.10 5.01 49.53
C LEU A 83 -6.09 5.38 50.62
N ASN A 84 -4.90 5.87 50.28
CA ASN A 84 -3.91 6.28 51.28
C ASN A 84 -4.43 7.39 52.21
N LYS A 85 -5.17 8.37 51.66
CA LYS A 85 -5.81 9.42 52.49
C LYS A 85 -6.88 8.88 53.45
N LEU A 86 -7.59 7.81 53.08
CA LEU A 86 -8.72 7.30 53.86
C LEU A 86 -8.33 6.16 54.81
N SER A 87 -7.34 5.34 54.48
CA SER A 87 -6.96 4.14 55.24
C SER A 87 -5.54 4.15 55.81
N HIS A 88 -4.70 5.17 55.52
CA HIS A 88 -3.35 5.40 56.06
C HIS A 88 -2.33 4.22 56.01
N VAL A 89 -2.67 3.07 55.42
CA VAL A 89 -1.87 1.83 55.45
C VAL A 89 -1.80 1.17 54.07
N THR A 90 -1.69 1.97 53.00
CA THR A 90 -1.74 1.43 51.64
C THR A 90 -0.41 1.58 50.91
N ASP A 91 0.22 0.43 50.60
CA ASP A 91 1.38 0.37 49.71
C ASP A 91 0.94 0.74 48.28
N PRO A 92 1.46 1.84 47.69
CA PRO A 92 1.07 2.28 46.37
C PRO A 92 1.38 1.26 45.26
N THR A 93 2.40 0.43 45.45
CA THR A 93 2.85 -0.53 44.43
C THR A 93 1.87 -1.69 44.28
N ASP A 94 1.31 -2.18 45.38
CA ASP A 94 0.29 -3.23 45.43
C ASP A 94 -0.98 -2.80 44.68
N ILE A 95 -1.43 -1.55 44.87
CA ILE A 95 -2.59 -0.98 44.17
C ILE A 95 -2.31 -0.81 42.68
N MET A 96 -1.09 -0.39 42.32
CA MET A 96 -0.69 -0.25 40.92
C MET A 96 -0.72 -1.60 40.20
N LEU A 97 -0.17 -2.66 40.80
CA LEU A 97 -0.22 -4.01 40.24
C LEU A 97 -1.66 -4.51 40.07
N LYS A 98 -2.54 -4.18 41.01
CA LYS A 98 -3.97 -4.50 40.98
C LYS A 98 -4.77 -3.76 39.89
N VAL A 99 -4.45 -2.51 39.63
CA VAL A 99 -5.05 -1.76 38.51
C VAL A 99 -4.54 -2.29 37.18
N VAL A 100 -3.26 -2.67 37.11
CA VAL A 100 -2.66 -3.34 35.94
C VAL A 100 -3.21 -4.75 35.74
N SER A 101 -3.52 -5.50 36.78
CA SER A 101 -4.13 -6.84 36.65
C SER A 101 -5.49 -6.77 35.95
N GLY A 102 -6.20 -5.65 36.09
CA GLY A 102 -7.40 -5.34 35.32
C GLY A 102 -7.17 -5.33 33.80
N LEU A 103 -6.03 -4.79 33.31
CA LEU A 103 -5.64 -4.83 31.88
C LEU A 103 -5.46 -6.25 31.36
N LEU A 104 -5.08 -7.18 32.23
CA LEU A 104 -4.91 -8.59 31.91
C LEU A 104 -6.20 -9.40 32.17
N SER A 105 -7.32 -8.73 32.42
CA SER A 105 -8.61 -9.33 32.79
C SER A 105 -8.50 -10.31 33.98
N GLN A 106 -7.58 -10.03 34.91
CA GLN A 106 -7.39 -10.86 36.10
C GLN A 106 -8.31 -10.40 37.23
N ALA A 107 -8.94 -11.39 37.88
CA ALA A 107 -9.75 -11.14 39.06
C ALA A 107 -8.88 -10.62 40.21
N MET A 108 -9.38 -9.61 40.91
CA MET A 108 -8.75 -9.07 42.11
C MET A 108 -9.63 -9.35 43.32
N ASP A 109 -9.04 -9.95 44.35
CA ASP A 109 -9.62 -10.02 45.69
C ASP A 109 -8.78 -9.16 46.63
N ASP A 110 -9.26 -7.95 46.93
CA ASP A 110 -8.65 -7.08 47.93
C ASP A 110 -9.72 -6.63 48.93
N LYS A 111 -9.49 -6.95 50.20
CA LYS A 111 -10.33 -6.56 51.33
C LYS A 111 -10.47 -5.04 51.45
N ARG A 112 -9.44 -4.27 51.11
CA ARG A 112 -9.44 -2.80 51.23
C ARG A 112 -10.43 -2.15 50.27
N VAL A 113 -10.49 -2.66 49.04
CA VAL A 113 -11.48 -2.25 48.04
C VAL A 113 -12.88 -2.72 48.46
N ARG A 114 -12.95 -3.90 49.10
CA ARG A 114 -14.21 -4.45 49.59
C ARG A 114 -14.83 -3.55 50.66
N ASP A 115 -14.04 -2.98 51.54
CA ASP A 115 -14.54 -2.20 52.67
C ASP A 115 -15.06 -0.81 52.25
N PHE A 116 -14.62 -0.27 51.10
CA PHE A 116 -15.06 1.02 50.58
C PHE A 116 -15.93 0.91 49.31
N PRO A 117 -17.26 1.18 49.38
CA PRO A 117 -18.15 0.99 48.23
C PRO A 117 -17.83 1.91 47.04
N TRP A 118 -17.32 3.12 47.28
CA TRP A 118 -16.92 4.04 46.21
C TRP A 118 -15.76 3.48 45.37
N ALA A 119 -14.81 2.78 46.00
CA ALA A 119 -13.65 2.20 45.32
C ALA A 119 -14.07 1.05 44.39
N ARG A 120 -15.10 0.29 44.78
CA ARG A 120 -15.71 -0.74 43.94
C ARG A 120 -16.36 -0.14 42.69
N VAL A 121 -17.17 0.90 42.86
CA VAL A 121 -17.82 1.59 41.73
C VAL A 121 -16.76 2.11 40.76
N TRP A 122 -15.70 2.75 41.28
CA TRP A 122 -14.59 3.23 40.48
C TRP A 122 -13.90 2.09 39.70
N LEU A 123 -13.62 0.95 40.35
CA LEU A 123 -12.99 -0.20 39.69
C LEU A 123 -13.88 -0.86 38.65
N ILE A 124 -15.19 -0.89 38.85
CA ILE A 124 -16.14 -1.38 37.84
C ILE A 124 -16.05 -0.53 36.58
N PHE A 125 -16.04 0.81 36.71
CA PHE A 125 -15.88 1.70 35.56
C PHE A 125 -14.50 1.54 34.89
N TRP A 126 -13.44 1.36 35.68
CA TRP A 126 -12.10 1.08 35.14
C TRP A 126 -12.07 -0.23 34.35
N TRP A 127 -12.56 -1.33 34.93
CA TRP A 127 -12.62 -2.64 34.26
C TRP A 127 -13.48 -2.62 33.02
N LEU A 128 -14.65 -2.00 33.05
CA LEU A 128 -15.49 -1.85 31.86
C LEU A 128 -14.78 -1.08 30.75
N SER A 129 -14.01 -0.04 31.09
CA SER A 129 -13.22 0.72 30.11
C SER A 129 -12.12 -0.14 29.48
N VAL A 130 -11.43 -0.92 30.32
CA VAL A 130 -10.39 -1.85 29.88
C VAL A 130 -10.95 -2.98 29.01
N ASP A 131 -12.10 -3.55 29.35
CA ASP A 131 -12.75 -4.60 28.57
C ASP A 131 -13.17 -4.09 27.20
N ILE A 132 -13.72 -2.87 27.12
CA ILE A 132 -14.03 -2.22 25.83
C ILE A 132 -12.76 -2.04 25.00
N LEU A 133 -11.66 -1.59 25.61
CA LEU A 133 -10.37 -1.43 24.92
C LEU A 133 -9.82 -2.77 24.44
N ALA A 134 -9.91 -3.82 25.26
CA ALA A 134 -9.48 -5.18 24.90
C ALA A 134 -10.32 -5.73 23.74
N ALA A 135 -11.64 -5.55 23.76
CA ALA A 135 -12.53 -5.95 22.67
C ALA A 135 -12.21 -5.20 21.36
N ALA A 136 -11.98 -3.89 21.44
CA ALA A 136 -11.57 -3.08 20.28
C ALA A 136 -10.21 -3.52 19.73
N TYR A 137 -9.24 -3.80 20.60
CA TYR A 137 -7.93 -4.32 20.22
C TYR A 137 -8.05 -5.66 19.50
N MET A 138 -8.82 -6.61 20.05
CA MET A 138 -9.01 -7.93 19.46
C MET A 138 -9.72 -7.88 18.10
N SER A 139 -10.73 -7.01 17.94
CA SER A 139 -11.41 -6.79 16.66
C SER A 139 -10.46 -6.25 15.59
N ASN A 140 -9.66 -5.24 15.94
CA ASN A 140 -8.68 -4.67 15.03
C ASN A 140 -7.56 -5.66 14.70
N LEU A 141 -7.09 -6.41 15.70
CA LEU A 141 -6.09 -7.46 15.51
C LEU A 141 -6.59 -8.53 14.55
N MET A 142 -7.83 -9.00 14.71
CA MET A 142 -8.43 -9.98 13.81
C MET A 142 -8.50 -9.45 12.37
N THR A 143 -8.81 -8.17 12.19
CA THR A 143 -8.81 -7.52 10.86
C THR A 143 -7.41 -7.52 10.24
N VAL A 144 -6.37 -7.16 11.01
CA VAL A 144 -4.99 -7.12 10.52
C VAL A 144 -4.42 -8.53 10.25
N LEU A 145 -4.90 -9.55 10.97
CA LEU A 145 -4.47 -10.95 10.76
C LEU A 145 -5.15 -11.59 9.55
N THR A 146 -6.39 -11.20 9.24
CA THR A 146 -7.13 -11.72 8.08
C THR A 146 -6.70 -11.05 6.78
N ILE A 147 -6.38 -9.75 6.80
CA ILE A 147 -5.97 -9.00 5.62
C ILE A 147 -4.47 -8.66 5.73
N PRO A 148 -3.60 -9.30 4.93
CA PRO A 148 -2.18 -9.03 4.98
C PRO A 148 -1.88 -7.58 4.59
N VAL A 149 -1.14 -6.87 5.45
CA VAL A 149 -0.71 -5.50 5.19
C VAL A 149 0.50 -5.53 4.26
N TYR A 150 0.32 -5.02 3.04
CA TYR A 150 1.40 -4.79 2.09
C TYR A 150 2.04 -3.42 2.32
N PRO A 151 3.35 -3.30 2.13
CA PRO A 151 4.00 -1.99 2.17
C PRO A 151 3.53 -1.11 1.00
N LYS A 152 3.71 0.19 1.14
CA LYS A 152 3.32 1.18 0.12
C LYS A 152 3.95 0.82 -1.22
N ARG A 153 3.12 0.68 -2.26
CA ARG A 153 3.55 0.39 -3.63
C ARG A 153 3.92 1.69 -4.33
N ILE A 154 4.84 1.62 -5.29
CA ILE A 154 5.20 2.74 -6.17
C ILE A 154 4.00 3.00 -7.09
N GLN A 155 3.43 4.19 -7.03
CA GLN A 155 2.27 4.55 -7.84
C GLN A 155 2.55 5.68 -8.83
N THR A 156 3.59 6.49 -8.58
CA THR A 156 3.90 7.66 -9.40
C THR A 156 5.31 7.60 -9.98
N ALA A 157 5.52 8.33 -11.07
CA ALA A 157 6.85 8.50 -11.66
C ALA A 157 7.84 9.18 -10.70
N GLU A 158 7.35 10.06 -9.80
CA GLU A 158 8.17 10.69 -8.77
C GLU A 158 8.67 9.69 -7.72
N GLU A 159 7.78 8.78 -7.29
CA GLU A 159 8.14 7.69 -6.37
C GLU A 159 9.10 6.69 -7.03
N LEU A 160 8.94 6.45 -8.33
CA LEU A 160 9.85 5.63 -9.10
C LEU A 160 11.27 6.20 -9.08
N LEU A 161 11.43 7.50 -9.30
CA LEU A 161 12.74 8.16 -9.30
C LEU A 161 13.43 8.20 -7.92
N LYS A 162 12.64 8.14 -6.84
CA LYS A 162 13.14 8.08 -5.45
C LYS A 162 13.63 6.68 -5.06
N THR A 163 13.26 5.66 -5.82
CA THR A 163 13.63 4.27 -5.55
C THR A 163 14.86 3.89 -6.37
N ASP A 164 15.67 2.94 -5.90
CA ASP A 164 16.83 2.39 -6.64
C ASP A 164 16.45 1.51 -7.84
N CYS A 165 15.19 1.57 -8.30
CA CYS A 165 14.69 0.78 -9.40
C CYS A 165 15.06 1.43 -10.72
N ILE A 166 15.76 0.71 -11.61
CA ILE A 166 16.14 1.23 -12.92
C ILE A 166 14.97 1.03 -13.90
N PRO A 167 14.35 2.11 -14.44
CA PRO A 167 13.32 1.95 -15.46
C PRO A 167 13.94 1.31 -16.72
N CYS A 168 13.30 0.28 -17.26
CA CYS A 168 13.78 -0.42 -18.45
C CYS A 168 12.67 -0.71 -19.45
N MET A 169 13.03 -0.81 -20.73
CA MET A 169 12.12 -1.23 -21.79
C MET A 169 12.87 -1.92 -22.93
N LEU A 170 12.16 -2.74 -23.71
CA LEU A 170 12.70 -3.33 -24.94
C LEU A 170 12.97 -2.26 -26.00
N ASP A 171 14.10 -2.37 -26.69
CA ASP A 171 14.43 -1.52 -27.83
C ASP A 171 13.86 -2.05 -29.14
N TYR A 172 12.54 -1.91 -29.32
CA TYR A 172 11.83 -2.28 -30.56
C TYR A 172 11.54 -1.06 -31.45
N GLY A 173 12.31 0.02 -31.33
CA GLY A 173 12.09 1.25 -32.10
C GLY A 173 10.84 2.04 -31.67
N SER A 174 10.44 1.90 -30.41
CA SER A 174 9.34 2.68 -29.83
C SER A 174 9.70 4.17 -29.74
N HIS A 175 8.69 5.03 -29.82
CA HIS A 175 8.87 6.47 -29.67
C HIS A 175 8.99 6.92 -28.20
N VAL A 176 8.59 6.06 -27.27
CA VAL A 176 8.50 6.36 -25.83
C VAL A 176 9.81 6.91 -25.24
N PRO A 177 11.00 6.34 -25.51
CA PRO A 177 12.25 6.86 -24.94
C PRO A 177 12.50 8.31 -25.35
N GLN A 178 12.24 8.64 -26.60
CA GLN A 178 12.47 9.97 -27.13
C GLN A 178 11.44 10.97 -26.57
N SER A 179 10.18 10.57 -26.50
CA SER A 179 9.12 11.41 -25.92
C SER A 179 9.30 11.65 -24.43
N LEU A 180 9.81 10.67 -23.67
CA LEU A 180 10.16 10.88 -22.27
C LEU A 180 11.26 11.91 -22.14
N LYS A 181 12.35 11.80 -22.92
CA LYS A 181 13.50 12.73 -22.87
C LYS A 181 13.15 14.17 -23.27
N ILE A 182 12.24 14.36 -24.21
CA ILE A 182 11.82 15.69 -24.71
C ILE A 182 10.63 16.26 -23.89
N SER A 183 10.08 15.48 -22.95
CA SER A 183 8.91 15.89 -22.18
C SER A 183 9.16 17.20 -21.41
N ASN A 184 8.19 18.11 -21.46
CA ASN A 184 8.20 19.34 -20.67
C ASN A 184 8.11 19.08 -19.16
N ASN A 185 7.69 17.88 -18.75
CA ASN A 185 7.63 17.49 -17.34
C ASN A 185 9.03 17.02 -16.88
N PRO A 186 9.65 17.69 -15.90
CA PRO A 186 11.00 17.35 -15.43
C PRO A 186 11.10 15.93 -14.87
N VAL A 187 10.03 15.40 -14.27
CA VAL A 187 9.98 14.05 -13.73
C VAL A 187 10.05 13.03 -14.87
N LEU A 188 9.27 13.22 -15.93
CA LEU A 188 9.26 12.30 -17.07
C LEU A 188 10.56 12.39 -17.89
N ALA A 189 11.11 13.59 -18.02
CA ALA A 189 12.42 13.80 -18.63
C ALA A 189 13.51 13.03 -17.88
N GLU A 190 13.51 13.09 -16.55
CA GLU A 190 14.47 12.36 -15.73
C GLU A 190 14.28 10.84 -15.80
N VAL A 191 13.02 10.36 -15.82
CA VAL A 191 12.73 8.94 -16.07
C VAL A 191 13.28 8.53 -17.44
N GLY A 192 13.09 9.34 -18.49
CA GLY A 192 13.62 9.08 -19.83
C GLY A 192 15.14 9.11 -19.91
N ARG A 193 15.82 9.87 -19.04
CA ARG A 193 17.29 9.87 -18.93
C ARG A 193 17.82 8.62 -18.24
N LYS A 194 17.13 8.12 -17.22
CA LYS A 194 17.49 6.89 -16.49
C LYS A 194 17.01 5.61 -17.18
N LEU A 195 16.18 5.73 -18.20
CA LEU A 195 15.60 4.61 -18.93
C LEU A 195 16.66 3.81 -19.68
N GLU A 196 16.81 2.54 -19.31
CA GLU A 196 17.65 1.59 -20.02
C GLU A 196 16.87 0.89 -21.14
N LEU A 197 17.47 0.88 -22.33
CA LEU A 197 16.95 0.16 -23.48
C LEU A 197 17.65 -1.18 -23.59
N ASP A 198 16.87 -2.26 -23.56
CA ASP A 198 17.38 -3.60 -23.74
C ASP A 198 17.35 -3.98 -25.23
N PRO A 199 18.51 -4.18 -25.88
CA PRO A 199 18.57 -4.56 -27.29
C PRO A 199 18.15 -6.01 -27.53
N ASN A 200 18.04 -6.84 -26.49
CA ASN A 200 17.73 -8.25 -26.63
C ASN A 200 16.24 -8.48 -26.87
N ILE A 201 15.81 -8.33 -28.12
CA ILE A 201 14.55 -8.88 -28.62
C ILE A 201 14.77 -10.38 -28.85
N LEU A 202 14.90 -11.16 -27.77
CA LEU A 202 14.86 -12.61 -27.89
C LEU A 202 13.43 -13.00 -28.30
N LEU A 203 13.23 -13.26 -29.59
CA LEU A 203 11.96 -13.71 -30.18
C LEU A 203 11.41 -14.97 -29.50
N ASP A 204 12.29 -15.79 -28.92
CA ASP A 204 11.94 -17.03 -28.22
C ASP A 204 11.43 -16.81 -26.79
N ASP A 205 11.72 -15.65 -26.17
CA ASP A 205 11.24 -15.32 -24.82
C ASP A 205 11.01 -13.80 -24.64
N PRO A 206 10.03 -13.21 -25.35
CA PRO A 206 9.73 -11.78 -25.28
C PRO A 206 9.27 -11.32 -23.88
N TRP A 207 9.00 -12.26 -22.96
CA TRP A 207 8.41 -11.99 -21.65
C TRP A 207 9.20 -12.55 -20.45
N GLY A 208 10.33 -13.22 -20.63
CA GLY A 208 11.06 -13.81 -19.49
C GLY A 208 12.27 -13.01 -19.04
N TYR A 209 13.00 -12.36 -19.95
CA TYR A 209 14.23 -11.63 -19.57
C TYR A 209 13.95 -10.40 -18.70
N LEU A 210 13.07 -9.50 -19.15
CA LEU A 210 12.77 -8.26 -18.45
C LEU A 210 11.89 -8.46 -17.20
N PRO A 211 10.83 -9.29 -17.23
CA PRO A 211 10.13 -9.68 -16.02
C PRO A 211 11.01 -10.43 -15.01
N GLY A 212 12.04 -11.16 -15.46
CA GLY A 212 13.05 -11.76 -14.58
C GLY A 212 13.93 -10.72 -13.87
N LYS A 213 14.30 -9.63 -14.53
CA LYS A 213 14.97 -8.48 -13.87
C LYS A 213 14.03 -7.74 -12.93
N ALA A 214 12.77 -7.54 -13.33
CA ALA A 214 11.77 -6.92 -12.47
C ALA A 214 11.50 -7.75 -11.21
N LYS A 215 11.40 -9.08 -11.33
CA LYS A 215 11.28 -10.03 -10.21
C LYS A 215 12.45 -9.97 -9.23
N ARG A 216 13.66 -9.68 -9.73
CA ARG A 216 14.86 -9.47 -8.91
C ARG A 216 14.87 -8.11 -8.20
N GLY A 217 13.90 -7.24 -8.48
CA GLY A 217 13.75 -5.93 -7.83
C GLY A 217 14.77 -4.88 -8.27
N THR A 218 15.59 -5.17 -9.28
CA THR A 218 16.64 -4.27 -9.77
C THR A 218 16.12 -3.31 -10.85
N HIS A 219 15.05 -3.69 -11.56
CA HIS A 219 14.54 -2.92 -12.70
C HIS A 219 13.00 -2.82 -12.67
N CYS A 220 12.47 -1.76 -13.27
CA CYS A 220 11.04 -1.47 -13.39
C CYS A 220 10.69 -1.47 -14.88
N HIS A 221 9.86 -2.42 -15.31
CA HIS A 221 9.61 -2.68 -16.72
C HIS A 221 8.50 -1.81 -17.29
N HIS A 222 8.75 -1.06 -18.36
CA HIS A 222 7.72 -0.30 -19.05
C HIS A 222 6.67 -1.22 -19.71
N LEU A 223 5.39 -0.95 -19.49
CA LEU A 223 4.26 -1.65 -20.07
C LEU A 223 3.27 -0.68 -20.70
N THR A 224 2.79 -1.02 -21.89
CA THR A 224 1.64 -0.35 -22.51
C THR A 224 0.35 -1.01 -22.03
N LEU A 225 -0.51 -0.27 -21.35
CA LEU A 225 -1.82 -0.71 -20.90
C LEU A 225 -2.89 -0.32 -21.94
N LEU A 226 -3.68 -1.30 -22.36
CA LEU A 226 -4.87 -1.09 -23.19
C LEU A 226 -6.05 -0.79 -22.26
N GLN A 227 -6.69 0.38 -22.38
CA GLN A 227 -7.95 0.63 -21.71
C GLN A 227 -9.10 0.33 -22.68
N LEU A 228 -9.88 -0.71 -22.37
CA LEU A 228 -11.15 -0.96 -23.07
C LEU A 228 -12.12 0.19 -22.74
N SER A 229 -12.72 0.80 -23.76
CA SER A 229 -13.80 1.78 -23.57
C SER A 229 -14.89 1.18 -22.68
N PRO A 230 -15.39 1.88 -21.65
CA PRO A 230 -16.44 1.39 -20.77
C PRO A 230 -17.72 0.95 -21.48
N SER A 231 -17.94 1.39 -22.73
CA SER A 231 -19.08 1.00 -23.56
C SER A 231 -19.13 -0.48 -23.92
N ASN A 232 -18.05 -1.24 -23.73
CA ASN A 232 -17.95 -2.65 -24.11
C ASN A 232 -17.91 -3.62 -22.91
N ILE A 233 -18.11 -3.12 -21.69
CA ILE A 233 -18.25 -3.97 -20.51
C ILE A 233 -19.73 -4.31 -20.39
N ALA A 234 -20.12 -5.50 -20.86
CA ALA A 234 -21.41 -6.08 -20.50
C ALA A 234 -21.53 -6.07 -18.97
N PRO A 235 -22.69 -5.70 -18.39
CA PRO A 235 -22.85 -5.64 -16.95
C PRO A 235 -22.53 -7.03 -16.37
N ALA A 236 -21.45 -7.09 -15.59
CA ALA A 236 -21.13 -8.28 -14.83
C ALA A 236 -22.30 -8.56 -13.89
N ALA A 237 -22.88 -9.76 -14.04
CA ALA A 237 -23.97 -10.25 -13.21
C ALA A 237 -23.56 -10.12 -11.73
N THR A 238 -24.38 -9.39 -10.98
CA THR A 238 -24.34 -9.32 -9.53
C THR A 238 -24.69 -10.71 -8.99
N ILE A 239 -23.79 -11.29 -8.18
CA ILE A 239 -24.09 -12.38 -7.24
C ILE A 239 -23.99 -11.78 -5.84
#